data_AF-A0A0Q5PKR1-F1
#
_entry.id   AF-A0A0Q5PKR1-F1
#
_cell.length_a   1.000
_cell.length_b   1.000
_cell.length_c   1.000
_cell.angle_alpha   90.00
_cell.angle_beta   90.00
_cell.angle_gamma   90.00
#
_symmetry.space_group_name_H-M   'P 1'
#
loop_
_entity.id
_entity.type
_entity.pdbx_description
1 polymer ?
#
loop_
_entity_poly.entity_id
_entity_poly.type
_entity_poly.pdbx_seq_one_letter_code
_entity_poly.pdbx_strand_id
1 'polypeptide(L)' 'MRKVSESKAFDLSIAVVRKAQGKGIPDDFVAGTPEWQRAQLEVMQDTMRIIGLLRNELNETGR' A
#
# COMPACT_ATOMS: atom_id res chain seq x y z
N MET A 1 -16.07 13.66 -13.99
CA MET A 1 -15.36 12.76 -13.04
C MET A 1 -13.93 12.59 -13.55
N ARG A 2 -12.91 12.99 -12.78
CA ARG A 2 -11.50 12.83 -13.21
C ARG A 2 -11.15 11.34 -13.10
N LYS A 3 -10.70 10.72 -14.19
CA LYS A 3 -10.22 9.33 -14.13
C LYS A 3 -9.00 9.29 -13.21
N VAL A 4 -9.06 8.43 -12.20
CA VAL A 4 -7.93 8.11 -11.33
C VAL A 4 -7.05 7.14 -12.11
N SER A 5 -5.72 7.34 -12.12
CA SER A 5 -4.82 6.35 -12.70
C SER A 5 -4.89 5.06 -11.89
N GLU A 6 -4.63 3.92 -12.54
CA GLU A 6 -4.58 2.62 -11.86
C GLU A 6 -3.59 2.63 -10.70
N SER A 7 -2.42 3.26 -10.88
CA SER A 7 -1.44 3.47 -9.82
C SER A 7 -2.01 4.21 -8.60
N LYS A 8 -2.83 5.23 -8.82
CA LYS A 8 -3.43 5.99 -7.73
C LYS A 8 -4.59 5.24 -7.06
N ALA A 9 -5.33 4.44 -7.82
CA ALA A 9 -6.36 3.56 -7.25
C ALA A 9 -5.74 2.48 -6.35
N PHE A 10 -4.61 1.91 -6.78
CA PHE A 10 -3.84 0.95 -5.99
C PHE A 10 -3.29 1.57 -4.70
N ASP A 11 -2.66 2.74 -4.78
CA ASP A 11 -2.18 3.52 -3.63
C ASP A 11 -3.30 3.79 -2.60
N LEU A 12 -4.46 4.25 -3.06
CA LEU A 12 -5.63 4.47 -2.20
C LEU A 12 -6.14 3.18 -1.54
N SER A 13 -6.06 2.05 -2.23
CA SER A 13 -6.47 0.75 -1.68
C SER A 13 -5.58 0.33 -0.52
N ILE A 14 -4.25 0.53 -0.65
CA ILE A 14 -3.30 0.27 0.43
C ILE A 14 -3.59 1.19 1.62
N ALA A 15 -3.83 2.48 1.38
CA ALA A 15 -4.16 3.44 2.43
C ALA A 15 -5.42 3.02 3.22
N VAL A 16 -6.47 2.57 2.54
CA VAL A 16 -7.70 2.07 3.18
C VAL A 16 -7.42 0.85 4.05
N VAL A 17 -6.67 -0.14 3.53
CA VAL A 17 -6.32 -1.35 4.29
C VAL A 17 -5.50 -1.00 5.53
N ARG A 18 -4.52 -0.11 5.42
CA ARG A 18 -3.69 0.31 6.56
C ARG A 18 -4.51 0.99 7.63
N LYS A 19 -5.40 1.91 7.25
CA LYS A 19 -6.33 2.57 8.18
C LYS A 19 -7.22 1.56 8.91
N ALA A 20 -7.74 0.55 8.20
CA ALA A 20 -8.53 -0.52 8.81
C ALA A 20 -7.72 -1.37 9.82
N GLN A 21 -6.40 -1.44 9.66
CA GLN A 21 -5.47 -2.10 10.59
C GLN A 21 -4.98 -1.20 11.74
N GLY A 22 -5.43 0.07 11.81
CA GLY A 22 -4.93 1.04 12.78
C GLY A 22 -3.50 1.51 12.49
N LYS A 23 -2.98 1.29 11.28
CA LYS A 23 -1.66 1.75 10.84
C LYS A 23 -1.76 3.10 10.15
N GLY A 24 -0.82 4.00 10.45
CA GLY A 24 -0.72 5.29 9.77
C GLY A 24 -0.24 5.17 8.32
N ILE A 25 -0.62 6.13 7.49
CA ILE A 25 -0.06 6.35 6.14
C ILE A 25 0.81 7.61 6.15
N PRO A 26 1.71 7.80 5.18
CA PRO A 26 2.59 8.98 5.16
C PRO A 26 1.83 10.31 5.27
N ASP A 27 0.65 10.42 4.68
CA ASP A 27 -0.19 11.62 4.72
C ASP A 27 -0.70 11.98 6.13
N ASP A 28 -0.61 11.05 7.09
CA ASP A 28 -0.98 11.30 8.49
C ASP A 28 0.14 11.99 9.30
N PHE A 29 1.35 12.12 8.72
CA PHE A 29 2.54 12.62 9.41
C PHE A 29 3.18 13.82 8.69
N VAL A 30 3.88 14.66 9.45
CA VAL A 30 4.66 15.78 8.86
C VAL A 30 5.81 15.21 8.03
N ALA A 31 5.90 15.64 6.77
CA ALA A 31 6.92 15.17 5.84
C ALA A 31 8.34 15.35 6.41
N GLY A 32 9.18 14.31 6.26
CA GLY A 32 10.57 14.31 6.73
C GLY A 32 10.77 13.91 8.20
N THR A 33 9.70 13.76 8.98
CA THR A 33 9.80 13.20 10.34
C THR A 33 10.16 11.71 10.33
N PRO A 34 10.73 11.16 11.42
CA PRO A 34 10.96 9.72 11.55
C PRO A 34 9.69 8.88 11.37
N GLU A 35 8.55 9.35 11.87
CA GLU A 35 7.25 8.68 11.73
C GLU A 35 6.80 8.65 10.27
N TRP A 36 6.98 9.75 9.54
CA TRP A 36 6.71 9.81 8.10
C TRP A 36 7.60 8.83 7.32
N GLN A 37 8.90 8.80 7.61
CA GLN A 37 9.84 7.86 6.98
C GLN A 37 9.47 6.40 7.27
N ARG A 38 9.07 6.10 8.51
CA ARG A 38 8.59 4.77 8.89
C ARG A 38 7.33 4.40 8.11
N ALA A 39 6.35 5.30 8.04
CA ALA A 39 5.11 5.06 7.29
C ALA A 39 5.38 4.82 5.79
N GLN A 40 6.32 5.56 5.19
CA GLN A 40 6.75 5.34 3.81
C GLN A 40 7.32 3.92 3.61
N LEU A 41 8.24 3.50 4.49
CA LEU A 41 8.86 2.18 4.43
C LEU A 41 7.81 1.07 4.59
N GLU A 42 6.90 1.21 5.54
CA GLU A 42 5.86 0.21 5.80
C GLU A 42 4.85 0.11 4.64
N VAL A 43 4.48 1.23 4.00
CA VAL A 43 3.64 1.21 2.79
C VAL A 43 4.33 0.46 1.65
N MET A 44 5.63 0.70 1.45
CA MET A 44 6.41 -0.02 0.45
C MET A 44 6.47 -1.53 0.76
N GLN A 45 6.67 -1.91 2.03
CA GLN A 45 6.67 -3.31 2.45
C GLN A 45 5.31 -3.98 2.24
N ASP A 46 4.21 -3.31 2.59
CA ASP A 46 2.86 -3.81 2.35
C ASP A 46 2.58 -4.01 0.84
N THR A 47 3.05 -3.07 0.02
CA THR A 47 2.97 -3.17 -1.45
C THR A 47 3.69 -4.41 -1.97
N MET A 48 4.96 -4.60 -1.57
CA MET A 48 5.75 -5.76 -2.00
C MET A 48 5.13 -7.08 -1.52
N ARG A 49 4.58 -7.11 -0.30
CA ARG A 49 3.89 -8.27 0.25
C ARG A 49 2.66 -8.64 -0.59
N ILE A 50 1.83 -7.66 -0.97
CA ILE A 50 0.66 -7.88 -1.83
C ILE A 50 1.09 -8.41 -3.19
N ILE A 51 2.10 -7.82 -3.82
CA ILE A 51 2.63 -8.29 -5.11
C ILE A 51 3.11 -9.74 -5.01
N GLY A 52 3.80 -10.10 -3.91
CA GLY A 52 4.24 -11.47 -3.64
C GLY A 52 3.07 -12.44 -3.50
N LEU A 53 2.02 -12.07 -2.76
CA LEU A 53 0.81 -12.89 -2.60
C LEU A 53 0.09 -13.11 -3.93
N LEU A 54 -0.13 -12.03 -4.71
CA LEU A 54 -0.76 -12.12 -6.03
C LEU A 54 0.03 -13.02 -6.98
N ARG A 55 1.37 -12.94 -6.95
CA ARG A 55 2.23 -13.83 -7.74
C ARG A 55 2.04 -15.29 -7.34
N ASN A 56 1.96 -15.59 -6.06
CA ASN A 56 1.76 -16.96 -5.59
C ASN A 56 0.39 -17.49 -6.00
N GLU A 57 -0.68 -16.69 -5.83
CA GLU A 57 -2.04 -17.05 -6.25
C GLU A 57 -2.10 -17.37 -7.75
N LEU A 58 -1.44 -16.56 -8.59
CA LEU A 58 -1.34 -16.82 -10.04
C LEU A 58 -0.63 -18.14 -10.35
N ASN A 59 0.42 -18.48 -9.61
CA ASN A 59 1.14 -19.74 -9.79
C ASN A 59 0.33 -20.96 -9.32
N GLU A 60 -0.54 -20.79 -8.32
CA GLU A 60 -1.39 -21.84 -7.77
C GLU A 60 -2.65 -22.08 -8.63
N THR A 61 -3.22 -21.02 -9.22
CA THR A 61 -4.40 -21.09 -10.09
C THR A 61 -4.08 -21.43 -11.55
N GLY A 62 -2.81 -21.37 -11.95
CA GLY A 62 -2.32 -21.77 -13.27
C GLY A 62 -2.07 -23.28 -13.44
N ARG A 63 -2.58 -24.13 -12.53
CA ARG A 63 -2.59 -25.60 -12.65
C ARG A 63 -3.97 -26.13 -13.01
#